data_AF-N4URU7-F1
#
_entry.id   AF-N4URU7-F1
#
_cell.length_a   1.000
_cell.length_b   1.000
_cell.length_c   1.000
_cell.angle_alpha   90.00
_cell.angle_beta   90.00
_cell.angle_gamma   90.00
#
_symmetry.space_group_name_H-M   'P 1'
#
loop_
_entity.id
_entity.type
_entity.pdbx_description
1 polymer ?
#
loop_
_entity_poly.entity_id
_entity_poly.type
_entity_poly.pdbx_seq_one_letter_code
_entity_poly.pdbx_strand_id
1 'polypeptide(L)'
;MEDDIITMAADGDIIMNVGPHPSKKFRVHSSILKAASKVFSAMLGPNFAEGQQLLVDGRQDPATIKLPEDNSMAMEAIFNILHHHINRLPEPKKIVYYEIAIAANKYDLAPHIRYIMLGTMTDFVNDFDKIKHNLETRQVWQLAMASAYFGHAHAFKVFTKWLVINTSDDLSIFTHTNNLNQVLALKTCIYIEVQRKECRQLVFDKIMEVCSTTDGERRTLTFDLRETEEDNWDTSRFFAASIQDLLFYVEASVTYCGNTLGWDMQDELDAYNLVHPVEELAGLNLAGLRD
;
A
#
# COMPACT_ATOMS: atom_id res chain seq x y z
N MET A 1 1.67 -31.93 14.32
CA MET A 1 2.68 -31.36 13.39
C MET A 1 3.83 -30.94 14.26
N GLU A 2 5.00 -31.55 14.10
CA GLU A 2 6.23 -31.02 14.70
C GLU A 2 6.40 -29.58 14.23
N ASP A 3 6.68 -28.66 15.17
CA ASP A 3 7.00 -27.27 14.85
C ASP A 3 8.31 -27.23 14.04
N ASP A 4 8.22 -27.31 12.72
CA ASP A 4 9.37 -27.25 11.83
C ASP A 4 10.15 -25.95 12.08
N ILE A 5 11.43 -26.09 12.46
CA ILE A 5 12.34 -24.97 12.63
C ILE A 5 12.87 -24.58 11.26
N ILE A 6 12.51 -23.38 10.82
CA ILE A 6 12.99 -22.81 9.56
C ILE A 6 14.45 -22.42 9.75
N THR A 7 15.35 -23.08 9.01
CA THR A 7 16.79 -22.89 9.14
C THR A 7 17.27 -21.73 8.28
N MET A 8 17.59 -20.59 8.93
CA MET A 8 18.30 -19.47 8.31
C MET A 8 19.82 -19.64 8.44
N ALA A 9 20.28 -20.27 9.52
CA ALA A 9 21.66 -20.69 9.70
C ALA A 9 21.67 -22.07 10.38
N ALA A 10 22.33 -23.06 9.76
CA ALA A 10 22.37 -24.43 10.28
C ALA A 10 23.10 -24.52 11.63
N ASP A 11 24.11 -23.68 11.81
CA ASP A 11 24.91 -23.48 13.02
C ASP A 11 24.46 -22.26 13.83
N GLY A 12 23.25 -21.74 13.59
CA GLY A 12 22.68 -20.63 14.35
C GLY A 12 22.66 -20.92 15.85
N ASP A 13 23.02 -19.92 16.65
CA ASP A 13 23.17 -19.96 18.11
C ASP A 13 21.87 -19.63 18.86
N ILE A 14 20.83 -19.18 18.13
CA ILE A 14 19.52 -18.86 18.68
C ILE A 14 18.36 -19.31 17.79
N ILE A 15 17.21 -19.56 18.41
CA ILE A 15 15.92 -19.79 17.78
C ILE A 15 15.00 -18.60 18.09
N MET A 16 14.54 -17.90 17.06
CA MET A 16 13.53 -16.86 17.19
C MET A 16 12.14 -17.48 16.99
N ASN A 17 11.32 -17.49 18.03
CA ASN A 17 9.94 -17.97 17.98
C ASN A 17 8.99 -16.78 17.78
N VAL A 18 8.51 -16.57 16.56
CA VAL A 18 7.85 -15.34 16.12
C VAL A 18 6.35 -15.55 15.89
N GLY A 19 5.58 -14.57 16.36
CA GLY A 19 4.14 -14.44 16.13
C GLY A 19 3.27 -15.07 17.21
N PRO A 20 1.95 -14.79 17.17
CA PRO A 20 0.99 -15.40 18.06
C PRO A 20 0.86 -16.90 17.76
N HIS A 21 0.29 -17.68 18.67
CA HIS A 21 0.15 -19.12 18.48
C HIS A 21 -0.83 -19.46 17.34
N PRO A 22 -0.46 -20.30 16.34
CA PRO A 22 0.82 -20.98 16.19
C PRO A 22 1.94 -20.06 15.65
N SER A 23 3.06 -20.04 16.38
CA SER A 23 4.24 -19.23 16.07
C SER A 23 5.19 -19.96 15.12
N LYS A 24 6.01 -19.23 14.36
CA LYS A 24 7.07 -19.81 13.52
C LYS A 24 8.42 -19.75 14.22
N LYS A 25 9.22 -20.80 14.12
CA LYS A 25 10.56 -20.87 14.71
C LYS A 25 11.63 -20.70 13.63
N PHE A 26 12.58 -19.80 13.86
CA PHE A 26 13.68 -19.51 12.95
C PHE A 26 15.01 -19.71 13.64
N ARG A 27 15.87 -20.59 13.12
CA ARG A 27 17.25 -20.72 13.61
C ARG A 27 18.14 -19.72 12.90
N VAL A 28 18.73 -18.77 13.63
CA VAL A 28 19.48 -17.61 13.11
C VAL A 28 20.78 -17.40 13.89
N HIS A 29 21.64 -16.51 13.39
CA HIS A 29 22.84 -16.07 14.11
C HIS A 29 22.54 -14.79 14.91
N SER A 30 22.75 -14.82 16.22
CA SER A 30 22.60 -13.66 17.09
C SER A 30 23.56 -12.54 16.70
N SER A 31 24.78 -12.89 16.26
CA SER A 31 25.80 -11.91 15.84
C SER A 31 25.35 -11.07 14.64
N ILE A 32 24.71 -11.68 13.64
CA ILE A 32 24.17 -10.99 12.47
C ILE A 32 23.05 -10.03 12.89
N LEU A 33 22.11 -10.49 13.73
CA LEU A 33 21.03 -9.64 14.22
C LEU A 33 21.54 -8.44 15.04
N LYS A 34 22.49 -8.69 15.96
CA LYS A 34 23.10 -7.64 16.80
C LYS A 34 23.88 -6.62 15.97
N ALA A 35 24.57 -7.07 14.92
CA ALA A 35 25.29 -6.17 14.01
C ALA A 35 24.34 -5.28 13.19
N ALA A 36 23.21 -5.83 12.75
CA ALA A 36 22.25 -5.11 11.90
C ALA A 36 21.30 -4.18 12.68
N SER A 37 21.08 -4.43 13.97
CA SER A 37 20.06 -3.74 14.76
C SER A 37 20.55 -3.42 16.17
N LYS A 38 20.48 -2.13 16.54
CA LYS A 38 20.73 -1.71 17.92
C LYS A 38 19.74 -2.31 18.91
N VAL A 39 18.49 -2.52 18.48
CA VAL A 39 17.44 -3.11 19.30
C VAL A 39 17.75 -4.59 19.56
N PHE A 40 18.13 -5.36 18.54
CA PHE A 40 18.61 -6.72 18.75
C PHE A 40 19.92 -6.76 19.53
N SER A 41 20.83 -5.82 19.32
CA SER A 41 22.05 -5.68 20.12
C SER A 41 21.77 -5.50 21.60
N ALA A 42 20.78 -4.66 21.95
CA ALA A 42 20.35 -4.48 23.32
C ALA A 42 19.67 -5.74 23.86
N MET A 43 18.63 -6.24 23.16
CA MET A 43 17.83 -7.38 23.60
C MET A 43 18.65 -8.66 23.78
N LEU A 44 19.59 -8.94 22.88
CA LEU A 44 20.44 -10.13 22.92
C LEU A 44 21.77 -9.87 23.66
N GLY A 45 21.88 -8.71 24.31
CA GLY A 45 23.02 -8.32 25.14
C GLY A 45 22.87 -8.81 26.59
N PRO A 46 23.96 -8.78 27.38
CA PRO A 46 24.01 -9.37 28.73
C PRO A 46 23.04 -8.74 29.75
N ASN A 47 22.49 -7.56 29.44
CA ASN A 47 21.65 -6.77 30.34
C ASN A 47 20.19 -7.23 30.35
N PHE A 48 19.77 -8.06 29.40
CA PHE A 48 18.40 -8.56 29.30
C PHE A 48 18.34 -10.06 29.54
N ALA A 49 17.18 -10.53 30.02
CA ALA A 49 16.97 -11.96 30.31
C ALA A 49 17.21 -12.83 29.06
N GLU A 50 16.82 -12.32 27.90
CA GLU A 50 17.04 -12.91 26.59
C GLU A 50 18.53 -13.14 26.29
N GLY A 51 19.38 -12.13 26.52
CA GLY A 51 20.83 -12.26 26.31
C GLY A 51 21.53 -13.06 27.40
N GLN A 52 21.04 -13.05 28.64
CA GLN A 52 21.57 -13.91 29.71
C GLN A 52 21.39 -15.41 29.40
N GLN A 53 20.31 -15.78 28.69
CA GLN A 53 20.12 -17.16 28.21
C GLN A 53 21.19 -17.61 27.21
N LEU A 54 21.91 -16.66 26.57
CA LEU A 54 23.01 -16.95 25.64
C LEU A 54 24.34 -17.17 26.36
N LEU A 55 24.49 -16.70 27.60
CA LEU A 55 25.72 -16.78 28.39
C LEU A 55 25.84 -18.10 29.18
N VAL A 56 24.87 -19.01 29.05
CA VAL A 56 24.91 -20.31 29.72
C VAL A 56 25.88 -21.22 28.97
N ASP A 57 27.13 -21.27 29.43
CA ASP A 57 28.17 -22.14 28.90
C ASP A 57 27.74 -23.62 28.91
N GLY A 58 28.00 -24.33 27.81
CA GLY A 58 27.76 -25.79 27.70
C GLY A 58 26.37 -26.21 27.22
N ARG A 59 25.53 -25.29 26.73
CA ARG A 59 24.22 -25.64 26.15
C ARG A 59 24.39 -26.48 24.86
N GLN A 60 23.73 -27.64 24.82
CA GLN A 60 23.66 -28.47 23.61
C GLN A 60 22.71 -27.90 22.55
N ASP A 61 21.68 -27.16 22.99
CA ASP A 61 20.64 -26.60 22.12
C ASP A 61 20.64 -25.06 22.09
N PRO A 62 20.32 -24.44 20.94
CA PRO A 62 20.18 -22.99 20.81
C PRO A 62 19.13 -22.41 21.78
N ALA A 63 19.39 -21.22 22.33
CA ALA A 63 18.41 -20.53 23.17
C ALA A 63 17.20 -20.07 22.34
N THR A 64 15.99 -20.16 22.89
CA THR A 64 14.76 -19.71 22.21
C THR A 64 14.31 -18.34 22.73
N ILE A 65 14.27 -17.34 21.85
CA ILE A 65 13.76 -16.00 22.12
C ILE A 65 12.35 -15.87 21.53
N LYS A 66 11.38 -15.44 22.35
CA LYS A 66 9.98 -15.31 21.93
C LYS A 66 9.68 -13.88 21.47
N LEU A 67 9.06 -13.75 20.31
CA LEU A 67 8.58 -12.50 19.70
C LEU A 67 7.08 -12.62 19.36
N PRO A 68 6.18 -12.71 20.36
CA PRO A 68 4.78 -13.09 20.15
C PRO A 68 3.95 -12.03 19.40
N GLU A 69 4.38 -10.77 19.43
CA GLU A 69 3.66 -9.64 18.82
C GLU A 69 4.07 -9.38 17.36
N ASP A 70 5.15 -10.02 16.90
CA ASP A 70 5.73 -9.75 15.59
C ASP A 70 5.11 -10.61 14.49
N ASN A 71 4.95 -10.04 13.30
CA ASN A 71 4.43 -10.77 12.16
C ASN A 71 5.47 -11.78 11.64
N SER A 72 5.12 -13.07 11.62
CA SER A 72 6.05 -14.14 11.25
C SER A 72 6.50 -14.10 9.80
N MET A 73 5.65 -13.66 8.86
CA MET A 73 6.02 -13.49 7.44
C MET A 73 6.99 -12.31 7.25
N ALA A 74 6.78 -11.21 7.97
CA ALA A 74 7.68 -10.06 7.93
C ALA A 74 9.06 -10.40 8.49
N MET A 75 9.10 -11.06 9.65
CA MET A 75 10.36 -11.50 10.26
C MET A 75 11.08 -12.55 9.42
N GLU A 76 10.35 -13.45 8.77
CA GLU A 76 10.93 -14.40 7.81
C GLU A 76 11.63 -13.69 6.64
N ALA A 77 11.00 -12.68 6.04
CA ALA A 77 11.62 -11.88 4.99
C ALA A 77 12.86 -11.12 5.50
N ILE A 78 12.78 -10.49 6.68
CA ILE A 78 13.89 -9.79 7.32
C ILE A 78 15.06 -10.74 7.58
N PHE A 79 14.81 -11.91 8.18
CA PHE A 79 15.86 -12.88 8.46
C PHE A 79 16.50 -13.42 7.19
N ASN A 80 15.70 -13.70 6.14
CA ASN A 80 16.26 -14.06 4.84
C ASN A 80 17.17 -12.95 4.30
N ILE A 81 16.79 -11.68 4.40
CA ILE A 81 17.62 -10.55 3.94
C ILE A 81 18.92 -10.45 4.75
N LEU A 82 18.84 -10.45 6.08
CA LEU A 82 20.00 -10.31 6.96
C LEU A 82 20.99 -11.48 6.83
N HIS A 83 20.49 -12.67 6.51
CA HIS A 83 21.30 -13.86 6.23
C HIS A 83 21.66 -14.02 4.74
N HIS A 84 21.45 -13.01 3.89
CA HIS A 84 21.80 -13.02 2.47
C HIS A 84 21.07 -14.08 1.61
N HIS A 85 19.91 -14.54 2.07
CA HIS A 85 19.02 -15.47 1.37
C HIS A 85 17.93 -14.74 0.56
N ILE A 86 18.31 -13.69 -0.17
CA ILE A 86 17.37 -12.82 -0.90
C ILE A 86 16.54 -13.63 -1.92
N ASN A 87 17.13 -14.69 -2.48
CA ASN A 87 16.46 -15.61 -3.40
C ASN A 87 15.31 -16.43 -2.78
N ARG A 88 15.18 -16.44 -1.44
CA ARG A 88 14.08 -17.08 -0.72
C ARG A 88 12.91 -16.14 -0.45
N LEU A 89 13.02 -14.86 -0.81
CA LEU A 89 11.90 -13.94 -0.69
C LEU A 89 10.75 -14.39 -1.61
N PRO A 90 9.49 -14.22 -1.18
CA PRO A 90 8.33 -14.45 -2.04
C PRO A 90 8.37 -13.56 -3.28
N GLU A 91 7.57 -13.92 -4.29
CA GLU A 91 7.25 -13.03 -5.40
C GLU A 91 6.78 -11.66 -4.88
N PRO A 92 7.13 -10.54 -5.55
CA PRO A 92 6.79 -9.20 -5.10
C PRO A 92 5.35 -9.01 -4.61
N LYS A 93 4.36 -9.57 -5.32
CA LYS A 93 2.93 -9.49 -4.96
C LYS A 93 2.52 -10.22 -3.68
N LYS A 94 3.36 -11.11 -3.16
CA LYS A 94 3.15 -11.87 -1.92
C LYS A 94 3.95 -11.31 -0.74
N ILE A 95 4.76 -10.27 -0.96
CA ILE A 95 5.56 -9.63 0.09
C ILE A 95 4.65 -8.77 0.97
N VAL A 96 4.74 -8.96 2.28
CA VAL A 96 4.02 -8.19 3.31
C VAL A 96 4.75 -6.88 3.64
N TYR A 97 4.82 -5.96 2.66
CA TYR A 97 5.64 -4.74 2.73
C TYR A 97 5.37 -3.88 3.97
N TYR A 98 4.12 -3.76 4.38
CA TYR A 98 3.72 -2.92 5.51
C TYR A 98 4.16 -3.52 6.84
N GLU A 99 3.97 -4.83 7.02
CA GLU A 99 4.42 -5.56 8.19
C GLU A 99 5.96 -5.58 8.28
N ILE A 100 6.65 -5.70 7.13
CA ILE A 100 8.12 -5.55 7.06
C ILE A 100 8.54 -4.14 7.46
N ALA A 101 7.85 -3.10 6.99
CA ALA A 101 8.13 -1.73 7.41
C ALA A 101 7.95 -1.57 8.93
N ILE A 102 6.90 -2.15 9.53
CA ILE A 102 6.64 -2.07 10.98
C ILE A 102 7.78 -2.72 11.75
N ALA A 103 8.14 -3.95 11.38
CA ALA A 103 9.24 -4.67 12.00
C ALA A 103 10.57 -3.92 11.80
N ALA A 104 10.81 -3.37 10.62
CA ALA A 104 12.02 -2.61 10.34
C ALA A 104 12.11 -1.33 11.16
N ASN A 105 10.99 -0.65 11.40
CA ASN A 105 10.92 0.51 12.28
C ASN A 105 11.17 0.11 13.74
N LYS A 106 10.49 -0.95 14.21
CA LYS A 106 10.62 -1.48 15.57
C LYS A 106 12.05 -1.90 15.91
N TYR A 107 12.75 -2.52 14.96
CA TYR A 107 14.09 -3.06 15.15
C TYR A 107 15.22 -2.21 14.56
N ASP A 108 14.97 -0.98 14.09
CA ASP A 108 15.99 -0.12 13.47
C ASP A 108 16.76 -0.80 12.31
N LEU A 109 16.03 -1.49 11.42
CA LEU A 109 16.58 -2.28 10.32
C LEU A 109 16.45 -1.62 8.94
N ALA A 110 15.81 -0.44 8.86
CA ALA A 110 15.57 0.24 7.59
C ALA A 110 16.83 0.36 6.71
N PRO A 111 18.00 0.79 7.24
CA PRO A 111 19.22 0.92 6.42
C PRO A 111 19.69 -0.39 5.76
N HIS A 112 19.39 -1.54 6.38
CA HIS A 112 19.88 -2.85 5.96
C HIS A 112 18.99 -3.50 4.91
N ILE A 113 17.68 -3.22 4.94
CA ILE A 113 16.72 -3.88 4.06
C ILE A 113 16.16 -2.95 2.97
N ARG A 114 16.34 -1.63 3.11
CA ARG A 114 15.68 -0.62 2.26
C ARG A 114 15.87 -0.89 0.78
N TYR A 115 17.08 -1.12 0.30
CA TYR A 115 17.32 -1.27 -1.14
C TYR A 115 16.66 -2.51 -1.74
N ILE A 116 16.55 -3.60 -0.98
CA ILE A 116 15.84 -4.80 -1.41
C ILE A 116 14.34 -4.50 -1.49
N MET A 117 13.79 -3.82 -0.48
CA MET A 117 12.39 -3.41 -0.49
C MET A 117 12.08 -2.44 -1.63
N LEU A 118 12.99 -1.53 -1.96
CA LEU A 118 12.84 -0.64 -3.12
C LEU A 118 12.78 -1.44 -4.43
N GLY A 119 13.69 -2.39 -4.61
CA GLY A 119 13.74 -3.24 -5.81
C GLY A 119 12.47 -4.07 -5.97
N THR A 120 12.08 -4.84 -4.96
CA THR A 120 10.89 -5.70 -5.06
C THR A 120 9.60 -4.87 -5.19
N MET A 121 9.53 -3.69 -4.56
CA MET A 121 8.37 -2.81 -4.69
C MET A 121 8.30 -2.15 -6.08
N THR A 122 9.45 -1.91 -6.74
CA THR A 122 9.46 -1.50 -8.16
C THR A 122 8.79 -2.57 -9.02
N ASP A 123 9.16 -3.84 -8.83
CA ASP A 123 8.54 -4.95 -9.56
C ASP A 123 7.04 -5.08 -9.27
N PHE A 124 6.64 -4.91 -8.00
CA PHE A 124 5.22 -4.89 -7.62
C PHE A 124 4.45 -3.80 -8.37
N VAL A 125 5.00 -2.58 -8.40
CA VAL A 125 4.35 -1.43 -9.04
C VAL A 125 4.20 -1.64 -10.53
N ASN A 126 5.19 -2.25 -11.19
CA ASN A 126 5.13 -2.57 -12.62
C ASN A 126 3.99 -3.54 -12.98
N ASP A 127 3.58 -4.39 -12.05
CA ASP A 127 2.45 -5.31 -12.22
C ASP A 127 1.15 -4.79 -11.60
N PHE A 128 1.16 -3.63 -10.94
CA PHE A 128 0.05 -3.13 -10.14
C PHE A 128 -1.26 -3.05 -10.92
N ASP A 129 -1.23 -2.53 -12.16
CA ASP A 129 -2.44 -2.41 -12.99
C ASP A 129 -3.13 -3.75 -13.27
N LYS A 130 -2.38 -4.86 -13.30
CA LYS A 130 -2.94 -6.20 -13.52
C LYS A 130 -3.57 -6.79 -12.26
N ILE A 131 -3.16 -6.33 -11.08
CA ILE A 131 -3.54 -6.94 -9.79
C ILE A 131 -4.42 -6.04 -8.93
N LYS A 132 -4.50 -4.73 -9.22
CA LYS A 132 -5.20 -3.73 -8.40
C LYS A 132 -6.66 -4.07 -8.12
N HIS A 133 -7.34 -4.76 -9.03
CA HIS A 133 -8.73 -5.18 -8.87
C HIS A 133 -8.95 -6.24 -7.78
N ASN A 134 -7.89 -6.92 -7.34
CA ASN A 134 -7.94 -7.93 -6.27
C ASN A 134 -7.51 -7.36 -4.91
N LEU A 135 -7.24 -6.05 -4.81
CA LEU A 135 -6.74 -5.42 -3.60
C LEU A 135 -7.84 -4.62 -2.92
N GLU A 136 -7.93 -4.78 -1.60
CA GLU A 136 -8.77 -3.94 -0.76
C GLU A 136 -8.12 -2.56 -0.55
N THR A 137 -8.95 -1.54 -0.31
CA THR A 137 -8.50 -0.17 0.00
C THR A 137 -7.46 -0.13 1.12
N ARG A 138 -7.65 -0.96 2.17
CA ARG A 138 -6.71 -1.07 3.29
C ARG A 138 -5.33 -1.54 2.82
N GLN A 139 -5.28 -2.50 1.90
CA GLN A 139 -4.01 -3.04 1.39
C GLN A 139 -3.27 -1.99 0.56
N VAL A 140 -3.98 -1.24 -0.30
CA VAL A 140 -3.36 -0.15 -1.08
C VAL A 140 -2.87 0.98 -0.17
N TRP A 141 -3.63 1.31 0.88
CA TRP A 141 -3.19 2.24 1.93
C TRP A 141 -1.90 1.77 2.61
N GLN A 142 -1.84 0.50 3.04
CA GLN A 142 -0.67 -0.09 3.67
C GLN A 142 0.56 -0.06 2.74
N LEU A 143 0.37 -0.33 1.44
CA LEU A 143 1.42 -0.21 0.43
C LEU A 143 1.91 1.24 0.26
N ALA A 144 1.01 2.22 0.26
CA ALA A 144 1.38 3.63 0.28
C ALA A 144 2.24 3.95 1.52
N MET A 145 1.82 3.52 2.72
CA MET A 145 2.59 3.78 3.95
C MET A 145 3.97 3.11 3.94
N ALA A 146 4.06 1.86 3.46
CA ALA A 146 5.34 1.16 3.33
C ALA A 146 6.27 1.85 2.32
N SER A 147 5.74 2.26 1.17
CA SER A 147 6.51 2.98 0.14
C SER A 147 7.05 4.31 0.66
N ALA A 148 6.27 5.04 1.46
CA ALA A 148 6.71 6.28 2.09
C ALA A 148 7.85 6.04 3.11
N TYR A 149 7.71 4.99 3.93
CA TYR A 149 8.70 4.58 4.92
C TYR A 149 10.04 4.21 4.27
N PHE A 150 10.03 3.37 3.23
CA PHE A 150 11.25 3.01 2.51
C PHE A 150 11.75 4.12 1.56
N GLY A 151 10.95 5.15 1.32
CA GLY A 151 11.30 6.28 0.45
C GLY A 151 11.21 5.96 -1.03
N HIS A 152 10.26 5.12 -1.42
CA HIS A 152 9.94 4.82 -2.81
C HIS A 152 8.91 5.82 -3.35
N ALA A 153 9.37 6.99 -3.80
CA ALA A 153 8.48 8.08 -4.22
C ALA A 153 7.50 7.69 -5.34
N HIS A 154 7.97 6.92 -6.34
CA HIS A 154 7.12 6.48 -7.46
C HIS A 154 5.97 5.56 -6.99
N ALA A 155 6.29 4.48 -6.26
CA ALA A 155 5.30 3.60 -5.65
C ALA A 155 4.29 4.37 -4.77
N PHE A 156 4.78 5.31 -3.96
CA PHE A 156 3.91 6.16 -3.15
C PHE A 156 2.91 6.94 -3.99
N LYS A 157 3.37 7.58 -5.08
CA LYS A 157 2.50 8.29 -6.01
C LYS A 157 1.48 7.34 -6.65
N VAL A 158 1.89 6.16 -7.10
CA VAL A 158 1.01 5.17 -7.75
C VAL A 158 -0.10 4.71 -6.79
N PHE A 159 0.23 4.32 -5.57
CA PHE A 159 -0.77 3.83 -4.61
C PHE A 159 -1.71 4.95 -4.14
N THR A 160 -1.18 6.15 -3.90
CA THR A 160 -2.02 7.29 -3.53
C THR A 160 -2.90 7.78 -4.69
N LYS A 161 -2.43 7.71 -5.94
CA LYS A 161 -3.26 7.94 -7.14
C LYS A 161 -4.45 6.99 -7.16
N TRP A 162 -4.19 5.70 -6.93
CA TRP A 162 -5.25 4.70 -6.87
C TRP A 162 -6.28 5.03 -5.79
N LEU A 163 -5.83 5.40 -4.59
CA LEU A 163 -6.72 5.79 -3.49
C LEU A 163 -7.55 7.04 -3.81
N VAL A 164 -6.93 8.08 -4.40
CA VAL A 164 -7.67 9.29 -4.82
C VAL A 164 -8.76 8.96 -5.82
N ILE A 165 -8.46 8.10 -6.80
CA ILE A 165 -9.38 7.84 -7.91
C ILE A 165 -10.49 6.85 -7.53
N ASN A 166 -10.14 5.75 -6.86
CA ASN A 166 -11.00 4.56 -6.77
C ASN A 166 -11.77 4.44 -5.46
N THR A 167 -11.64 5.39 -4.53
CA THR A 167 -12.26 5.27 -3.21
C THR A 167 -13.00 6.53 -2.81
N SER A 168 -14.17 6.35 -2.22
CA SER A 168 -15.03 7.39 -1.64
C SER A 168 -15.03 7.38 -0.11
N ASP A 169 -14.54 6.30 0.49
CA ASP A 169 -14.56 6.10 1.94
C ASP A 169 -13.62 7.05 2.68
N ASP A 170 -13.97 7.32 3.94
CA ASP A 170 -13.11 8.02 4.88
C ASP A 170 -11.87 7.19 5.21
N LEU A 171 -10.72 7.62 4.72
CA LEU A 171 -9.44 6.95 4.96
C LEU A 171 -8.86 7.24 6.36
N SER A 172 -9.46 8.16 7.13
CA SER A 172 -8.98 8.52 8.47
C SER A 172 -8.99 7.32 9.43
N ILE A 173 -9.85 6.34 9.18
CA ILE A 173 -9.94 5.07 9.92
C ILE A 173 -8.61 4.29 9.91
N PHE A 174 -7.78 4.46 8.89
CA PHE A 174 -6.49 3.80 8.78
C PHE A 174 -5.35 4.55 9.48
N THR A 175 -5.59 5.76 9.98
CA THR A 175 -4.56 6.58 10.64
C THR A 175 -4.33 6.13 12.08
N HIS A 176 -5.38 5.73 12.80
CA HIS A 176 -5.30 5.26 14.18
C HIS A 176 -4.64 3.88 14.33
N THR A 177 -4.65 3.09 13.25
CA THR A 177 -4.04 1.75 13.20
C THR A 177 -2.64 1.78 12.57
N ASN A 178 -2.11 2.97 12.27
CA ASN A 178 -0.82 3.12 11.62
C ASN A 178 0.32 3.16 12.63
N ASN A 179 0.97 2.02 12.82
CA ASN A 179 2.09 1.84 13.74
C ASN A 179 3.45 2.30 13.18
N LEU A 180 3.51 2.79 11.93
CA LEU A 180 4.75 3.31 11.34
C LEU A 180 4.99 4.76 11.73
N ASN A 181 4.05 5.63 11.35
CA ASN A 181 4.15 7.06 11.57
C ASN A 181 2.76 7.69 11.46
N GLN A 182 2.13 7.95 12.60
CA GLN A 182 0.78 8.50 12.66
C GLN A 182 0.69 9.92 12.05
N VAL A 183 1.73 10.74 12.20
CA VAL A 183 1.76 12.10 11.63
C VAL A 183 1.76 12.05 10.11
N LEU A 184 2.61 11.20 9.52
CA LEU A 184 2.65 10.98 8.08
C LEU A 184 1.33 10.39 7.56
N ALA A 185 0.73 9.47 8.31
CA ALA A 185 -0.57 8.88 7.97
C ALA A 185 -1.67 9.95 7.92
N LEU A 186 -1.75 10.81 8.94
CA LEU A 186 -2.72 11.91 8.99
C LEU A 186 -2.50 12.93 7.87
N LYS A 187 -1.24 13.35 7.64
CA LYS A 187 -0.91 14.23 6.51
C LYS A 187 -1.35 13.61 5.19
N THR A 188 -0.99 12.35 4.95
CA THR A 188 -1.36 11.62 3.72
C THR A 188 -2.87 11.58 3.53
N CYS A 189 -3.63 11.31 4.58
CA CYS A 189 -5.09 11.32 4.55
C CYS A 189 -5.63 12.69 4.13
N ILE A 190 -5.16 13.77 4.78
CA ILE A 190 -5.59 15.14 4.46
C ILE A 190 -5.29 15.48 3.00
N TYR A 191 -4.09 15.17 2.52
CA TYR A 191 -3.70 15.49 1.14
C TYR A 191 -4.45 14.64 0.10
N ILE A 192 -4.81 13.39 0.41
CA ILE A 192 -5.71 12.60 -0.44
C ILE A 192 -7.08 13.28 -0.54
N GLU A 193 -7.66 13.74 0.57
CA GLU A 193 -8.95 14.46 0.54
C GLU A 193 -8.88 15.76 -0.27
N VAL A 194 -7.78 16.51 -0.16
CA VAL A 194 -7.54 17.69 -0.99
C VAL A 194 -7.51 17.32 -2.47
N GLN A 195 -6.74 16.30 -2.86
CA GLN A 195 -6.68 15.87 -4.27
C GLN A 195 -8.01 15.30 -4.77
N ARG A 196 -8.75 14.55 -3.95
CA ARG A 196 -10.10 14.08 -4.30
C ARG A 196 -11.01 15.27 -4.60
N LYS A 197 -10.97 16.31 -3.78
CA LYS A 197 -11.76 17.54 -4.01
C LYS A 197 -11.36 18.23 -5.31
N GLU A 198 -10.06 18.38 -5.58
CA GLU A 198 -9.55 19.01 -6.81
C GLU A 198 -9.91 18.20 -8.06
N CYS A 199 -9.73 16.87 -8.02
CA CYS A 199 -10.14 15.97 -9.10
C CYS A 199 -11.64 16.05 -9.35
N ARG A 200 -12.45 16.07 -8.29
CA ARG A 200 -13.91 16.20 -8.41
C ARG A 200 -14.33 17.52 -9.04
N GLN A 201 -13.70 18.63 -8.62
CA GLN A 201 -13.93 19.93 -9.21
C GLN A 201 -13.59 19.93 -10.70
N LEU A 202 -12.45 19.36 -11.08
CA LEU A 202 -12.02 19.25 -12.47
C LEU A 202 -13.01 18.44 -13.32
N VAL A 203 -13.50 17.31 -12.81
CA VAL A 203 -14.54 16.51 -13.48
C VAL A 203 -15.81 17.34 -13.66
N PHE A 204 -16.28 18.04 -12.63
CA PHE A 204 -17.48 18.89 -12.75
C PHE A 204 -17.31 20.05 -13.71
N ASP A 205 -16.16 20.71 -13.73
CA ASP A 205 -15.87 21.78 -14.68
C ASP A 205 -15.94 21.26 -16.12
N LYS A 206 -15.44 20.06 -16.37
CA LYS A 206 -15.54 19.42 -17.69
C LYS A 206 -16.96 18.98 -18.05
N ILE A 207 -17.73 18.46 -17.11
CA ILE A 207 -19.16 18.20 -17.33
C ILE A 207 -19.88 19.49 -17.73
N MET A 208 -19.61 20.59 -17.03
CA MET A 208 -20.24 21.88 -17.31
C MET A 208 -19.83 22.43 -18.68
N GLU A 209 -18.56 22.27 -19.07
CA GLU A 209 -18.06 22.63 -20.40
C GLU A 209 -18.81 21.87 -21.51
N VAL A 210 -18.98 20.56 -21.36
CA VAL A 210 -19.72 19.71 -22.31
C VAL A 210 -21.20 20.09 -22.38
N CYS A 211 -21.81 20.44 -21.24
CA CYS A 211 -23.20 20.90 -21.16
C CYS A 211 -23.41 22.30 -21.77
N SER A 212 -22.38 23.15 -21.78
CA SER A 212 -22.44 24.50 -22.32
C SER A 212 -22.20 24.47 -23.84
N THR A 213 -23.26 24.53 -24.64
CA THR A 213 -23.13 24.65 -26.10
C THR A 213 -22.97 26.10 -26.54
N THR A 214 -22.26 26.31 -27.66
CA THR A 214 -22.17 27.60 -28.37
C THR A 214 -23.39 27.92 -29.24
N ASP A 215 -24.22 26.91 -29.57
CA ASP A 215 -25.31 27.02 -30.56
C ASP A 215 -26.73 27.10 -29.94
N GLY A 216 -26.86 27.23 -28.61
CA GLY A 216 -28.14 27.51 -27.95
C GLY A 216 -29.05 26.31 -27.70
N GLU A 217 -28.74 25.12 -28.22
CA GLU A 217 -29.38 23.87 -27.81
C GLU A 217 -28.62 23.26 -26.63
N ARG A 218 -29.22 23.22 -25.43
CA ARG A 218 -28.62 22.54 -24.28
C ARG A 218 -28.46 21.06 -24.59
N ARG A 219 -27.24 20.52 -24.51
CA ARG A 219 -27.03 19.07 -24.47
C ARG A 219 -27.54 18.56 -23.12
N THR A 220 -28.60 17.76 -23.14
CA THR A 220 -29.06 17.05 -21.95
C THR A 220 -28.16 15.84 -21.75
N LEU A 221 -27.33 15.84 -20.71
CA LEU A 221 -26.63 14.64 -20.27
C LEU A 221 -27.61 13.75 -19.50
N THR A 222 -27.98 12.63 -20.11
CA THR A 222 -28.68 11.56 -19.41
C THR A 222 -27.62 10.65 -18.78
N PHE A 223 -27.57 10.60 -17.47
CA PHE A 223 -26.74 9.63 -16.74
C PHE A 223 -27.51 8.31 -16.67
N ASP A 224 -27.18 7.36 -17.55
CA ASP A 224 -27.80 6.03 -17.56
C ASP A 224 -27.13 5.17 -16.46
N LEU A 225 -27.54 5.43 -15.23
CA LEU A 225 -27.07 4.71 -14.05
C LEU A 225 -27.76 3.34 -14.07
N ARG A 226 -27.06 2.27 -14.46
CA ARG A 226 -27.60 0.89 -14.50
C ARG A 226 -28.38 0.59 -13.22
N GLU A 227 -29.71 0.67 -13.31
CA GLU A 227 -30.63 0.41 -12.21
C GLU A 227 -30.57 -1.08 -11.85
N THR A 228 -30.22 -1.40 -10.61
CA THR A 228 -30.76 -2.61 -9.98
C THR A 228 -32.16 -2.25 -9.49
N GLU A 229 -33.17 -3.03 -9.89
CA GLU A 229 -34.62 -2.77 -9.80
C GLU A 229 -35.20 -2.40 -8.40
N GLU A 230 -34.39 -2.24 -7.36
CA GLU A 230 -34.85 -2.02 -5.97
C GLU A 230 -34.41 -0.70 -5.30
N ASP A 231 -33.62 0.18 -5.94
CA ASP A 231 -33.01 1.30 -5.22
C ASP A 231 -33.56 2.69 -5.59
N ASN A 232 -34.16 3.35 -4.61
CA ASN A 232 -34.65 4.72 -4.66
C ASN A 232 -33.46 5.67 -4.94
N TRP A 233 -33.40 6.24 -6.14
CA TRP A 233 -32.30 7.14 -6.55
C TRP A 233 -32.20 8.37 -5.63
N ASP A 234 -30.96 8.78 -5.31
CA ASP A 234 -30.68 10.05 -4.63
C ASP A 234 -29.41 10.67 -5.22
N THR A 235 -29.50 11.94 -5.62
CA THR A 235 -28.39 12.78 -6.06
C THR A 235 -27.19 12.77 -5.10
N SER A 236 -27.41 12.51 -3.81
CA SER A 236 -26.34 12.36 -2.82
C SER A 236 -25.34 11.27 -3.19
N ARG A 237 -25.77 10.17 -3.85
CA ARG A 237 -24.90 9.08 -4.29
C ARG A 237 -23.93 9.53 -5.38
N PHE A 238 -24.37 10.36 -6.31
CA PHE A 238 -23.50 10.95 -7.34
C PHE A 238 -22.44 11.87 -6.71
N PHE A 239 -22.85 12.72 -5.77
CA PHE A 239 -21.92 13.61 -5.06
C PHE A 239 -21.04 12.90 -4.02
N ALA A 240 -21.36 11.66 -3.64
CA ALA A 240 -20.54 10.83 -2.76
C ALA A 240 -19.71 9.78 -3.50
N ALA A 241 -19.92 9.59 -4.81
CA ALA A 241 -19.26 8.59 -5.62
C ALA A 241 -17.73 8.79 -5.68
N SER A 242 -17.00 7.71 -5.98
CA SER A 242 -15.56 7.82 -6.26
C SER A 242 -15.31 8.63 -7.54
N ILE A 243 -14.08 9.12 -7.74
CA ILE A 243 -13.73 9.82 -8.99
C ILE A 243 -13.85 8.86 -10.18
N GLN A 244 -13.50 7.59 -10.02
CA GLN A 244 -13.67 6.57 -11.06
C GLN A 244 -15.13 6.41 -11.48
N ASP A 245 -16.06 6.36 -10.52
CA ASP A 245 -17.49 6.25 -10.82
C ASP A 245 -18.00 7.52 -11.50
N LEU A 246 -17.56 8.70 -11.04
CA LEU A 246 -17.88 9.96 -11.70
C LEU A 246 -17.40 9.97 -13.16
N LEU A 247 -16.14 9.57 -13.42
CA LEU A 247 -15.60 9.47 -14.77
C LEU A 247 -16.42 8.51 -15.63
N PHE A 248 -16.78 7.34 -15.09
CA PHE A 248 -17.65 6.39 -15.78
C PHE A 248 -19.02 7.01 -16.15
N TYR A 249 -19.63 7.75 -15.22
CA TYR A 249 -20.89 8.45 -15.50
C TYR A 249 -20.75 9.50 -16.59
N VAL A 250 -19.65 10.24 -16.63
CA VAL A 250 -19.40 11.23 -17.68
C VAL A 250 -19.14 10.59 -19.03
N GLU A 251 -18.28 9.56 -19.11
CA GLU A 251 -18.03 8.82 -20.34
C GLU A 251 -19.33 8.25 -20.93
N ALA A 252 -20.18 7.65 -20.08
CA ALA A 252 -21.49 7.16 -20.49
C ALA A 252 -22.38 8.28 -21.05
N SER A 253 -22.33 9.48 -20.48
CA SER A 253 -23.13 10.63 -20.93
C SER A 253 -22.59 11.33 -22.18
N VAL A 254 -21.26 11.33 -22.42
CA VAL A 254 -20.64 11.85 -23.65
C VAL A 254 -20.99 10.96 -24.85
N THR A 255 -21.23 9.67 -24.64
CA THR A 255 -21.57 8.69 -25.69
C THR A 255 -22.93 8.95 -26.38
N TYR A 256 -23.67 10.01 -26.03
CA TYR A 256 -25.06 10.20 -26.49
C TYR A 256 -25.35 11.60 -27.05
N CYS A 257 -24.91 11.86 -28.28
CA CYS A 257 -25.50 12.87 -29.17
C CYS A 257 -25.42 12.51 -30.67
N GLY A 258 -25.15 11.25 -31.02
CA GLY A 258 -25.04 10.80 -32.41
C GLY A 258 -25.99 9.66 -32.73
N ASN A 259 -27.13 9.96 -33.35
CA ASN A 259 -27.98 8.97 -34.03
C ASN A 259 -27.33 8.45 -35.34
N THR A 260 -26.00 8.37 -35.40
CA THR A 260 -25.25 7.98 -36.60
C THR A 260 -24.16 7.00 -36.21
N LEU A 261 -24.46 5.73 -36.46
CA LEU A 261 -23.55 4.61 -36.69
C LEU A 261 -22.04 4.97 -36.69
N GLY A 262 -21.38 4.73 -35.55
CA GLY A 262 -19.93 4.59 -35.45
C GLY A 262 -19.34 5.40 -34.30
N TRP A 263 -18.58 4.74 -33.42
CA TRP A 263 -17.63 5.41 -32.52
C TRP A 263 -16.62 6.16 -33.40
N ASP A 264 -16.56 7.49 -33.34
CA ASP A 264 -15.63 8.31 -34.13
C ASP A 264 -14.40 8.68 -33.29
N MET A 265 -13.27 8.97 -33.94
CA MET A 265 -11.98 9.35 -33.33
C MET A 265 -12.10 10.57 -32.39
N GLN A 266 -13.12 11.42 -32.61
CA GLN A 266 -13.41 12.56 -31.76
C GLN A 266 -13.95 12.15 -30.38
N ASP A 267 -14.73 11.06 -30.30
CA ASP A 267 -15.27 10.55 -29.03
C ASP A 267 -14.14 9.99 -28.14
N GLU A 268 -13.17 9.29 -28.73
CA GLU A 268 -11.98 8.83 -28.02
C GLU A 268 -11.12 10.00 -27.49
N LEU A 269 -10.97 11.06 -28.30
CA LEU A 269 -10.21 12.24 -27.92
C LEU A 269 -10.90 13.01 -26.78
N ASP A 270 -12.23 13.12 -26.81
CA ASP A 270 -13.01 13.79 -25.78
C ASP A 270 -12.99 13.00 -24.46
N ALA A 271 -13.10 11.66 -24.50
CA ALA A 271 -12.93 10.80 -23.33
C ALA A 271 -11.50 10.88 -22.75
N TYR A 272 -10.47 10.85 -23.61
CA TYR A 272 -9.08 11.02 -23.18
C TYR A 272 -8.84 12.39 -22.52
N ASN A 273 -9.38 13.48 -23.10
CA ASN A 273 -9.28 14.82 -22.54
C ASN A 273 -10.03 14.99 -21.20
N LEU A 274 -10.96 14.08 -20.89
CA LEU A 274 -11.65 14.05 -19.61
C LEU A 274 -10.85 13.30 -18.53
N VAL A 275 -10.35 12.11 -18.87
CA VAL A 275 -9.69 11.20 -17.91
C VAL A 275 -8.25 11.60 -17.64
N HIS A 276 -7.50 11.96 -18.69
CA HIS A 276 -6.06 12.19 -18.59
C HIS A 276 -5.68 13.30 -17.60
N PRO A 277 -6.34 14.48 -17.56
CA PRO A 277 -6.01 15.52 -16.61
C PRO A 277 -6.23 15.11 -15.14
N VAL A 278 -7.27 14.31 -14.87
CA VAL A 278 -7.55 13.77 -13.54
C VAL A 278 -6.46 12.79 -13.12
N GLU A 279 -6.05 11.93 -14.05
CA GLU A 279 -4.99 10.96 -13.86
C GLU A 279 -3.60 11.57 -13.64
N GLU A 280 -3.32 12.73 -14.24
CA GLU A 280 -2.08 13.48 -14.02
C GLU A 280 -2.06 14.19 -12.65
N LEU A 281 -3.22 14.74 -12.25
CA LEU A 281 -3.40 15.43 -10.97
C LEU A 281 -3.32 14.48 -9.78
N ALA A 282 -3.90 13.28 -9.92
CA ALA A 282 -3.99 12.31 -8.85
C ALA A 282 -2.64 11.66 -8.48
N GLY A 283 -2.44 11.48 -7.18
CA GLY A 283 -1.25 10.90 -6.59
C GLY A 283 -0.38 11.95 -5.90
N LEU A 284 0.04 11.62 -4.69
CA LEU A 284 0.81 12.53 -3.83
C LEU A 284 2.30 12.46 -4.12
N ASN A 285 2.97 13.62 -4.03
CA ASN A 285 4.42 13.67 -4.02
C ASN A 285 4.94 13.47 -2.59
N LEU A 286 5.73 12.43 -2.38
CA LEU A 286 6.32 12.09 -1.08
C LEU A 286 7.18 13.22 -0.51
N ALA A 287 7.84 14.02 -1.35
CA ALA A 287 8.71 15.11 -0.89
C ALA A 287 7.94 16.15 -0.07
N GLY A 288 6.71 16.50 -0.47
CA GLY A 288 5.88 17.50 0.22
C GLY A 288 5.24 17.02 1.53
N LEU A 289 5.45 15.76 1.93
CA LEU A 289 4.91 15.17 3.15
C LEU A 289 5.94 15.01 4.27
N ARG A 290 7.23 15.19 3.96
CA ARG A 290 8.35 14.94 4.89
C ARG A 290 8.74 16.16 5.72
N ASP A 291 8.16 17.33 5.44
CA ASP A 291 8.34 18.59 6.19
C ASP A 291 7.36 18.71 7.36
#